data_AF-A0A920W6X0-F1
#
_entry.id   AF-A0A920W6X0-F1
#
_cell.length_a   1.000
_cell.length_b   1.000
_cell.length_c   1.000
_cell.angle_alpha   90.00
_cell.angle_beta   90.00
_cell.angle_gamma   90.00
#
_symmetry.space_group_name_H-M   'P 1'
#
loop_
_entity.id
_entity.type
_entity.pdbx_description
1 polymer ?
#
loop_
_entity_poly.entity_id
_entity_poly.type
_entity_poly.pdbx_seq_one_letter_code
_entity_poly.pdbx_strand_id
1 'polypeptide(L)' 'MNVGIVCYASVGGSGVVATELAKVLARRGHEVRLFKSEPPFRLGDFQAGLAFHAVQTPGFPIVSGAAVFVVIDKRS' A
#
# COMPACT_ATOMS: atom_id res chain seq x y z
N MET A 1 -1.98 -15.29 -3.66
CA MET A 1 -1.98 -14.26 -4.73
C MET A 1 -1.11 -13.11 -4.26
N ASN A 2 -0.32 -12.54 -5.17
CA ASN A 2 0.60 -11.45 -4.87
C ASN A 2 -0.06 -10.11 -5.24
N VAL A 3 -0.12 -9.19 -4.28
CA VAL A 3 -0.78 -7.88 -4.46
C VAL A 3 0.21 -6.76 -4.11
N GLY A 4 0.46 -5.87 -5.05
CA GLY A 4 1.17 -4.61 -4.81
C GLY A 4 0.18 -3.47 -4.61
N ILE A 5 0.35 -2.67 -3.56
CA ILE A 5 -0.45 -1.47 -3.32
C ILE A 5 0.49 -0.27 -3.28
N VAL A 6 0.32 0.66 -4.23
CA VAL A 6 1.07 1.92 -4.28
C VAL A 6 0.17 3.04 -3.79
N CYS A 7 0.64 3.80 -2.79
CA CYS A 7 -0.12 4.93 -2.23
C CYS A 7 0.78 6.15 -2.10
N TYR A 8 0.40 7.23 -2.79
CA TYR A 8 1.14 8.50 -2.79
C TYR A 8 0.58 9.52 -1.79
N ALA A 9 -0.45 9.17 -1.02
CA ALA A 9 -1.05 10.07 -0.06
C ALA A 9 -0.17 10.22 1.20
N SER A 10 0.23 11.45 1.53
CA SER A 10 0.96 11.77 2.76
C SER A 10 0.09 11.55 4.00
N VAL A 11 -1.00 12.34 4.12
CA VAL A 11 -1.97 12.33 5.22
C VAL A 11 -3.38 12.50 4.65
N GLY A 12 -4.28 11.53 4.86
CA GLY A 12 -5.64 11.59 4.35
C GLY A 12 -6.34 10.22 4.32
N GLY A 13 -7.63 10.22 3.97
CA GLY A 13 -8.48 9.01 3.97
C GLY A 13 -7.96 7.88 3.09
N SER A 14 -7.40 8.19 1.92
CA SER A 14 -6.86 7.20 0.98
C SER A 14 -5.67 6.41 1.53
N GLY A 15 -4.80 7.04 2.31
CA GLY A 15 -3.69 6.35 2.98
C GLY A 15 -4.18 5.34 4.02
N VAL A 16 -5.23 5.71 4.75
CA VAL A 16 -5.91 4.81 5.70
C VAL A 16 -6.57 3.64 4.96
N VAL A 17 -7.33 3.94 3.89
CA VAL A 17 -8.00 2.92 3.08
C VAL A 17 -6.99 1.93 2.47
N ALA A 18 -5.86 2.43 1.92
CA ALA A 18 -4.82 1.58 1.36
C ALA A 18 -4.22 0.63 2.41
N THR A 19 -3.98 1.14 3.62
CA THR A 19 -3.39 0.37 4.72
C THR A 19 -4.36 -0.70 5.23
N GLU A 20 -5.63 -0.34 5.44
CA GLU A 20 -6.64 -1.30 5.93
C GLU A 20 -6.99 -2.35 4.87
N LEU A 21 -7.06 -1.97 3.59
CA LEU A 21 -7.21 -2.91 2.49
C LEU A 21 -6.05 -3.92 2.46
N ALA A 22 -4.81 -3.44 2.59
CA ALA A 22 -3.63 -4.31 2.61
C ALA A 22 -3.70 -5.32 3.75
N LYS A 23 -4.11 -4.88 4.95
CA LYS A 23 -4.28 -5.76 6.10
C LYS A 23 -5.32 -6.83 5.87
N VAL A 24 -6.50 -6.45 5.34
CA VAL A 24 -7.59 -7.40 5.05
C VAL A 24 -7.16 -8.44 4.03
N LEU A 25 -6.45 -8.03 2.96
CA LEU A 25 -5.95 -8.94 1.95
C LEU A 25 -4.92 -9.92 2.52
N ALA A 26 -3.98 -9.44 3.33
CA ALA A 26 -3.00 -10.31 3.98
C ALA A 26 -3.66 -11.31 4.96
N ARG A 27 -4.67 -10.89 5.74
CA ARG A 27 -5.47 -11.80 6.58
C ARG A 27 -6.24 -12.85 5.80
N ARG A 28 -6.53 -12.60 4.52
CA ARG A 28 -7.14 -13.57 3.60
C ARG A 28 -6.13 -14.53 2.97
N GLY A 29 -4.86 -14.48 3.38
CA GLY A 29 -3.79 -15.35 2.87
C GLY A 29 -3.16 -14.86 1.57
N HIS A 30 -3.25 -13.56 1.28
CA HIS A 30 -2.52 -12.96 0.15
C HIS A 30 -1.17 -12.42 0.61
N GLU A 31 -0.19 -12.45 -0.28
CA GLU A 31 1.10 -11.78 -0.07
C GLU A 31 0.97 -10.35 -0.58
N VAL A 32 1.01 -9.39 0.32
CA VAL A 32 0.72 -7.98 0.05
C VAL A 32 1.96 -7.13 0.30
N ARG A 33 2.30 -6.28 -0.66
CA ARG A 33 3.41 -5.32 -0.56
C ARG A 33 2.90 -3.90 -0.71
N LEU A 34 3.09 -3.09 0.31
CA LEU A 34 2.81 -1.66 0.30
C LEU A 34 4.04 -0.89 -0.17
N PHE A 35 3.88 -0.07 -1.20
CA PHE A 35 4.89 0.86 -1.70
C PHE A 35 4.44 2.28 -1.38
N LYS A 36 5.17 2.96 -0.50
CA LYS A 36 4.93 4.36 -0.13
C LYS A 36 6.25 5.01 0.27
N SER A 37 6.36 6.34 0.17
CA SER A 37 7.56 7.07 0.57
C SER A 37 7.89 6.97 2.07
N GLU A 38 6.87 6.82 2.90
CA GLU A 38 6.99 6.74 4.35
C GLU A 38 6.10 5.62 4.92
N PRO A 39 6.47 5.03 6.06
CA PRO A 39 5.64 4.01 6.72
C PRO A 39 4.21 4.52 6.97
N PRO A 40 3.17 3.74 6.63
CA PRO A 40 1.81 4.12 6.95
C PRO A 40 1.62 4.23 8.47
N PHE A 41 1.01 5.33 8.93
CA PHE A 41 0.74 5.56 10.36
C PHE A 41 0.01 4.40 11.05
N ARG A 42 -0.88 3.72 10.31
CA ARG A 42 -1.65 2.57 10.81
C ARG A 42 -1.06 1.22 10.44
N LEU A 43 0.19 1.12 9.95
CA LEU A 43 0.75 -0.19 9.62
C LEU A 43 0.74 -1.11 10.86
N GLY A 44 1.08 -0.56 12.03
CA GLY A 44 1.01 -1.26 13.31
C GLY A 44 2.10 -2.32 13.44
N ASP A 45 1.80 -3.34 14.25
CA ASP A 45 2.70 -4.47 14.48
C ASP A 45 2.79 -5.40 13.27
N PHE A 46 3.74 -6.33 13.33
CA PHE A 46 3.96 -7.35 12.30
C PHE A 46 2.65 -8.09 11.95
N GLN A 47 2.35 -8.13 10.65
CA GLN A 47 1.26 -8.93 10.11
C GLN A 47 1.82 -9.86 9.02
N ALA A 48 1.67 -11.17 9.21
CA ALA A 48 2.10 -12.16 8.22
C ALA A 48 1.44 -11.88 6.85
N GLY A 49 2.21 -12.03 5.77
CA GLY A 49 1.77 -11.73 4.41
C GLY A 49 1.64 -10.24 4.09
N LEU A 50 2.11 -9.33 4.94
CA LEU A 50 2.13 -7.89 4.66
C LEU A 50 3.53 -7.31 4.85
N ALA A 51 4.09 -6.73 3.78
CA ALA A 51 5.37 -6.03 3.80
C ALA A 51 5.22 -4.57 3.37
N PHE A 52 6.08 -3.70 3.89
CA PHE A 52 6.21 -2.31 3.48
C PHE A 52 7.57 -2.08 2.82
N HIS A 53 7.56 -1.36 1.70
CA HIS A 53 8.75 -0.93 0.98
C HIS A 53 8.72 0.59 0.78
N ALA A 54 9.73 1.25 1.32
CA ALA A 54 9.94 2.67 1.08
C ALA A 54 10.31 2.89 -0.41
N VAL A 55 9.57 3.74 -1.11
CA VAL A 55 9.85 4.09 -2.51
C VAL A 55 9.92 5.60 -2.69
N GLN A 56 10.81 6.07 -3.56
CA GLN A 56 10.87 7.49 -3.90
C GLN A 56 9.64 7.86 -4.73
N THR A 57 8.95 8.93 -4.35
CA THR A 57 7.90 9.51 -5.18
C THR A 57 8.58 10.15 -6.40
N PRO A 58 8.20 9.78 -7.64
CA PRO A 58 8.79 10.41 -8.82
C PRO A 58 8.54 11.92 -8.76
N GLY A 59 9.57 12.72 -9.09
CA GLY A 59 9.55 14.20 -8.99
C GLY A 59 8.60 14.90 -9.97
N PHE A 60 7.69 14.16 -10.60
CA PHE A 60 6.60 14.73 -11.39
C PHE A 60 5.49 15.19 -10.44
N PRO A 61 4.83 16.33 -10.69
CA PRO A 61 3.67 16.72 -9.90
C PRO A 61 2.56 15.70 -10.12
N ILE A 62 2.50 14.69 -9.25
CA ILE A 62 1.32 13.85 -9.10
C ILE A 62 0.25 14.84 -8.65
N VAL A 63 -0.65 15.17 -9.58
CA VAL A 63 -1.74 16.14 -9.38
C VAL A 63 -2.37 15.84 -8.03
N SER A 64 -2.46 16.86 -7.16
CA SER A 64 -2.84 16.84 -5.74
C SER A 64 -4.11 16.01 -5.45
N GLY A 65 -3.97 14.70 -5.55
CA GLY A 65 -5.05 13.76 -5.72
C GLY A 65 -4.63 12.48 -5.04
N ALA A 66 -5.40 12.14 -4.01
CA ALA A 66 -5.28 10.96 -3.18
C ALA A 66 -5.39 9.65 -4.00
N ALA A 67 -4.36 9.29 -4.74
CA ALA A 67 -4.36 8.12 -5.62
C ALA A 67 -3.85 6.87 -4.88
N VAL A 68 -4.65 5.81 -4.92
CA VAL A 68 -4.29 4.45 -4.52
C VAL A 68 -4.32 3.58 -5.76
N PHE A 69 -3.19 2.97 -6.10
CA PHE A 69 -3.10 2.02 -7.19
C PHE A 69 -2.92 0.62 -6.60
N VAL A 70 -3.80 -0.31 -6.99
CA VAL A 70 -3.71 -1.72 -6.60
C VAL A 70 -3.31 -2.50 -7.84
N VAL A 71 -2.12 -3.08 -7.79
CA VAL A 71 -1.61 -4.00 -8.81
C VAL A 71 -1.81 -5.41 -8.29
N ILE A 72 -2.61 -6.19 -9.00
CA ILE A 72 -2.83 -7.60 -8.68
C ILE A 72 -2.02 -8.41 -9.68
N ASP A 73 -0.98 -9.11 -9.20
CA ASP A 73 -0.29 -10.09 -10.03
C ASP A 73 -1.12 -11.37 -10.08
N LYS A 74 -1.59 -11.71 -11.28
CA LYS A 74 -2.43 -12.88 -11.54
C LYS A 74 -1.64 -14.13 -11.93
N ARG A 75 -0.32 -14.18 -11.70
CA ARG A 75 0.44 -15.41 -11.87
C ARG A 75 0.13 -16.38 -10.72
N SER A 76 -0.83 -17.28 -10.98
CA SER A 76 -0.91 -18.60 -10.36
C SER A 76 -0.03 -19.57 -11.11
#